data_AF-S3XXT9-F1
#
_entry.id   AF-S3XXT9-F1
#
_cell.length_a   1.000
_cell.length_b   1.000
_cell.length_c   1.000
_cell.angle_alpha   90.00
_cell.angle_beta   90.00
_cell.angle_gamma   90.00
#
_symmetry.space_group_name_H-M   'P 1'
#
loop_
_entity.id
_entity.type
_entity.pdbx_description
1 polymer ?
#
loop_
_entity_poly.entity_id
_entity_poly.type
_entity_poly.pdbx_seq_one_letter_code
_entity_poly.pdbx_strand_id
1 'polypeptide(L)'
;MVALAGCSALPEKDAPSKTQQPSEATDAHDGSVKVTDAWAKAADPADTDMTAVFASLTYAGGAKESVQVTGARCDAADMCMLHEVVTENGKSTMREAEGGFTLKAGESFMLEPGGPHIMLMGLTKPLAAGESIALTLEIEGMDDVDFTAVVKDFAGAEENYDDMGSDDGQ
;
A
#
# COMPACT_ATOMS: atom_id res chain seq x y z
N MET A 1 65.60 8.51 48.63
CA MET A 1 64.24 9.05 48.84
C MET A 1 63.37 7.84 49.23
N VAL A 2 63.14 7.58 50.53
CA VAL A 2 62.03 8.12 51.37
C VAL A 2 60.68 7.67 50.79
N ALA A 3 59.74 7.00 51.46
CA ALA A 3 59.61 6.38 52.79
C ALA A 3 58.33 5.50 52.79
N LEU A 4 58.13 4.79 53.91
CA LEU A 4 57.06 3.86 54.31
C LEU A 4 55.61 4.39 54.27
N ALA A 5 54.66 3.42 54.36
CA ALA A 5 53.33 3.42 55.03
C ALA A 5 52.22 2.94 54.06
N GLY A 6 51.28 2.05 54.39
CA GLY A 6 50.75 1.57 55.66
C GLY A 6 49.26 1.96 55.83
N CYS A 7 48.40 0.95 56.01
CA CYS A 7 47.04 0.97 56.61
C CYS A 7 45.77 1.28 55.77
N SER A 8 44.99 0.20 55.58
CA SER A 8 43.54 -0.03 55.76
C SER A 8 42.52 1.10 55.99
N ALA A 9 41.38 1.01 55.26
CA ALA A 9 40.02 1.31 55.75
C ALA A 9 38.95 0.58 54.88
N LEU A 10 37.83 0.18 55.50
CA LEU A 10 36.70 -0.60 54.93
C LEU A 10 35.61 0.32 54.28
N PRO A 11 34.31 -0.05 54.12
CA PRO A 11 33.60 0.01 52.83
C PRO A 11 32.50 1.08 52.76
N GLU A 12 32.24 1.64 51.57
CA GLU A 12 31.04 2.45 51.29
C GLU A 12 30.42 1.88 50.01
N LYS A 13 29.38 1.04 50.12
CA LYS A 13 27.96 1.38 50.26
C LYS A 13 27.40 2.06 49.00
N ASP A 14 26.70 1.22 48.24
CA ASP A 14 25.52 1.53 47.40
C ASP A 14 25.66 2.57 46.28
N ALA A 15 25.80 2.06 45.05
CA ALA A 15 24.89 2.42 43.96
C ALA A 15 24.96 1.32 42.88
N PRO A 16 23.84 0.73 42.43
CA PRO A 16 23.86 -0.02 41.20
C PRO A 16 24.05 0.98 40.06
N SER A 17 25.26 1.04 39.50
CA SER A 17 25.42 1.53 38.13
C SER A 17 24.54 0.64 37.27
N LYS A 18 23.42 1.20 36.81
CA LYS A 18 22.64 0.67 35.69
C LYS A 18 23.64 0.32 34.59
N THR A 19 23.92 -0.98 34.44
CA THR A 19 24.44 -1.54 33.21
C THR A 19 23.51 -1.02 32.13
N GLN A 20 23.99 -0.08 31.32
CA GLN A 20 23.37 0.28 30.07
C GLN A 20 23.38 -0.99 29.22
N GLN A 21 22.27 -1.71 29.30
CA GLN A 21 21.89 -2.72 28.34
C GLN A 21 22.02 -2.07 26.96
N PRO A 22 22.79 -2.65 26.02
CA PRO A 22 22.67 -2.28 24.63
C PRO A 22 21.20 -2.44 24.27
N SER A 23 20.54 -1.32 24.04
CA SER A 23 19.25 -1.32 23.37
C SER A 23 19.56 -1.78 21.95
N GLU A 24 19.51 -3.09 21.72
CA GLU A 24 19.09 -3.60 20.42
C GLU A 24 17.69 -3.02 20.22
N ALA A 25 17.64 -1.83 19.62
CA ALA A 25 16.51 -1.49 18.79
C ALA A 25 16.51 -2.57 17.71
N THR A 26 15.75 -3.64 17.96
CA THR A 26 15.29 -4.49 16.87
C THR A 26 14.62 -3.54 15.91
N ASP A 27 15.30 -3.23 14.82
CA ASP A 27 14.68 -2.80 13.58
C ASP A 27 13.67 -3.90 13.27
N ALA A 28 12.46 -3.73 13.80
CA ALA A 28 11.38 -4.63 13.51
C ALA A 28 11.09 -4.37 12.05
N HIS A 29 11.62 -5.23 11.18
CA HIS A 29 11.24 -5.24 9.78
C HIS A 29 9.72 -5.29 9.74
N ASP A 30 9.07 -4.17 9.44
CA ASP A 30 7.67 -4.15 9.02
C ASP A 30 7.62 -5.18 7.87
N GLY A 31 6.77 -6.19 8.01
CA GLY A 31 6.76 -7.35 7.11
C GLY A 31 6.65 -6.95 5.63
N SER A 32 6.97 -7.82 4.69
CA SER A 32 6.82 -7.47 3.27
C SER A 32 5.35 -7.55 2.81
N VAL A 33 4.92 -6.61 1.97
CA VAL A 33 3.71 -6.78 1.14
C VAL A 33 4.10 -7.38 -0.20
N LYS A 34 3.34 -8.37 -0.65
CA LYS A 34 3.49 -9.03 -1.95
C LYS A 34 2.30 -8.72 -2.82
N VAL A 35 2.58 -8.42 -4.09
CA VAL A 35 1.59 -8.25 -5.13
C VAL A 35 1.72 -9.40 -6.12
N THR A 36 0.64 -10.12 -6.39
CA THR A 36 0.61 -11.20 -7.39
C THR A 36 -0.56 -11.02 -8.34
N ASP A 37 -0.49 -11.71 -9.48
CA ASP A 37 -1.57 -11.78 -10.46
C ASP A 37 -2.04 -10.40 -10.97
N ALA A 38 -1.14 -9.42 -10.95
CA ALA A 38 -1.46 -8.05 -11.30
C ALA A 38 -1.76 -7.90 -12.80
N TRP A 39 -2.87 -7.24 -13.12
CA TRP A 39 -3.26 -6.94 -14.48
C TRP A 39 -4.10 -5.67 -14.57
N ALA A 40 -4.03 -5.01 -15.72
CA ALA A 40 -4.81 -3.82 -16.02
C ALA A 40 -5.77 -4.10 -17.17
N LYS A 41 -6.95 -3.48 -17.17
CA LYS A 41 -7.86 -3.54 -18.31
C LYS A 41 -7.29 -2.69 -19.46
N ALA A 42 -7.27 -3.25 -20.66
CA ALA A 42 -6.88 -2.53 -21.88
C ALA A 42 -7.81 -1.32 -22.10
N ALA A 43 -7.21 -0.19 -22.47
CA ALA A 43 -7.92 1.06 -22.69
C ALA A 43 -7.14 1.92 -23.69
N ASP A 44 -7.86 2.66 -24.52
CA ASP A 44 -7.30 3.68 -25.39
C ASP A 44 -7.83 5.04 -24.93
N PRO A 45 -6.97 6.04 -24.61
CA PRO A 45 -7.41 7.39 -24.23
C PRO A 45 -8.27 8.08 -25.32
N ALA A 46 -8.28 7.59 -26.56
CA ALA A 46 -9.21 8.04 -27.58
C ALA A 46 -10.68 7.61 -27.33
N ASP A 47 -10.89 6.52 -26.58
CA ASP A 47 -12.20 5.95 -26.26
C ASP A 47 -12.61 6.22 -24.80
N THR A 48 -11.67 6.08 -23.86
CA THR A 48 -11.87 6.30 -22.43
C THR A 48 -10.57 6.78 -21.79
N ASP A 49 -10.66 7.85 -21.00
CA ASP A 49 -9.49 8.43 -20.32
C ASP A 49 -9.10 7.72 -19.03
N MET A 50 -9.73 6.56 -18.77
CA MET A 50 -9.62 5.87 -17.48
C MET A 50 -9.66 4.35 -17.64
N THR A 51 -9.00 3.63 -16.73
CA THR A 51 -9.02 2.17 -16.63
C THR A 51 -8.77 1.69 -15.20
N ALA A 52 -8.91 0.39 -14.94
CA ALA A 52 -8.69 -0.22 -13.63
C ALA A 52 -7.54 -1.23 -13.65
N VAL A 53 -6.86 -1.32 -12.50
CA VAL A 53 -5.82 -2.31 -12.19
C VAL A 53 -6.28 -3.20 -11.04
N PHE A 54 -6.03 -4.49 -11.23
CA PHE A 54 -6.46 -5.59 -10.37
C PHE A 54 -5.24 -6.43 -10.00
N ALA A 55 -5.23 -7.03 -8.81
CA ALA A 55 -4.13 -7.81 -8.26
C ALA A 55 -4.55 -8.52 -6.97
N SER A 56 -3.75 -9.47 -6.50
CA SER A 56 -3.83 -9.98 -5.12
C SER A 56 -2.72 -9.38 -4.26
N LEU A 57 -3.10 -8.81 -3.13
CA LEU A 57 -2.19 -8.21 -2.16
C LEU A 57 -2.10 -9.11 -0.93
N THR A 58 -0.90 -9.41 -0.45
CA THR A 58 -0.71 -10.19 0.78
C THR A 58 0.36 -9.56 1.65
N TYR A 59 -0.01 -9.21 2.88
CA TYR A 59 0.93 -8.74 3.90
C TYR A 59 1.44 -9.94 4.70
N ALA A 60 2.77 -10.13 4.76
CA ALA A 60 3.36 -11.26 5.47
C ALA A 60 3.26 -11.17 7.00
N GLY A 61 2.95 -9.98 7.55
CA GLY A 61 3.01 -9.72 8.98
C GLY A 61 4.43 -9.40 9.48
N GLY A 62 4.51 -8.83 10.69
CA GLY A 62 5.77 -8.45 11.31
C GLY A 62 5.51 -7.84 12.68
N ALA A 63 5.95 -6.59 12.87
CA ALA A 63 5.64 -5.82 14.09
C ALA A 63 4.15 -5.48 14.23
N LYS A 64 3.44 -5.34 13.10
CA LYS A 64 2.02 -4.99 13.04
C LYS A 64 1.19 -6.18 12.58
N GLU A 65 -0.05 -6.25 13.06
CA GLU A 65 -1.05 -7.25 12.63
C GLU A 65 -1.72 -6.86 11.31
N SER A 66 -1.65 -5.59 10.94
CA SER A 66 -2.19 -5.06 9.67
C SER A 66 -1.44 -3.81 9.23
N VAL A 67 -1.52 -3.52 7.93
CA VAL A 67 -0.98 -2.32 7.29
C VAL A 67 -2.02 -1.69 6.38
N GLN A 68 -1.86 -0.40 6.11
CA GLN A 68 -2.82 0.37 5.31
C GLN A 68 -2.19 0.75 3.96
N VAL A 69 -2.80 0.35 2.86
CA VAL A 69 -2.49 0.89 1.52
C VAL A 69 -3.23 2.20 1.40
N THR A 70 -2.51 3.30 1.22
CA THR A 70 -3.07 4.67 1.20
C THR A 70 -3.13 5.27 -0.18
N GLY A 71 -2.43 4.68 -1.16
CA GLY A 71 -2.40 5.19 -2.52
C GLY A 71 -1.70 4.26 -3.49
N ALA A 72 -1.64 4.70 -4.74
CA ALA A 72 -0.87 4.07 -5.79
C ALA A 72 -0.36 5.14 -6.75
N ARG A 73 0.66 4.80 -7.54
CA ARG A 73 1.19 5.65 -8.62
C ARG A 73 1.46 4.79 -9.86
N CYS A 74 1.38 5.39 -11.04
CA CYS A 74 1.60 4.74 -12.33
C CYS A 74 2.08 5.77 -13.36
N ASP A 75 3.13 5.45 -14.12
CA ASP A 75 3.65 6.37 -15.16
C ASP A 75 2.72 6.50 -16.39
N ALA A 76 1.75 5.59 -16.52
CA ALA A 76 0.82 5.56 -17.66
C ALA A 76 -0.43 6.42 -17.45
N ALA A 77 -0.58 7.06 -16.28
CA ALA A 77 -1.75 7.84 -15.92
C ALA A 77 -1.36 9.07 -15.09
N ASP A 78 -2.10 10.17 -15.22
CA ASP A 78 -1.87 11.39 -14.45
C ASP A 78 -2.25 11.21 -12.97
N MET A 79 -3.22 10.34 -12.69
CA MET A 79 -3.72 10.10 -11.34
C MET A 79 -4.07 8.63 -11.12
N CYS A 80 -3.79 8.13 -9.92
CA CYS A 80 -4.19 6.82 -9.45
C CYS A 80 -5.01 6.98 -8.17
N MET A 81 -6.15 6.31 -8.10
CA MET A 81 -7.05 6.34 -6.95
C MET A 81 -7.37 4.93 -6.50
N LEU A 82 -7.60 4.75 -5.19
CA LEU A 82 -8.08 3.48 -4.65
C LEU A 82 -9.60 3.52 -4.65
N HIS A 83 -10.25 2.62 -5.37
CA HIS A 83 -11.70 2.58 -5.48
C HIS A 83 -12.27 1.29 -4.88
N GLU A 84 -13.50 1.37 -4.40
CA GLU A 84 -14.31 0.24 -3.99
C GLU A 84 -15.67 0.27 -4.70
N VAL A 85 -16.30 -0.89 -4.79
CA VAL A 85 -17.69 -1.00 -5.25
C VAL A 85 -18.57 -1.27 -4.04
N VAL A 86 -19.48 -0.34 -3.77
CA VAL A 86 -20.46 -0.46 -2.70
C VAL A 86 -21.82 -0.76 -3.28
N THR A 87 -22.54 -1.71 -2.67
CA THR A 87 -23.93 -2.00 -3.06
C THR A 87 -24.87 -1.39 -2.04
N GLU A 88 -25.60 -0.36 -2.46
CA GLU A 88 -26.60 0.32 -1.64
C GLU A 88 -27.95 0.26 -2.33
N ASN A 89 -28.97 -0.21 -1.61
CA ASN A 89 -30.34 -0.35 -2.13
C ASN A 89 -30.44 -1.18 -3.43
N GLY A 90 -29.55 -2.16 -3.60
CA GLY A 90 -29.51 -3.03 -4.79
C GLY A 90 -28.88 -2.39 -6.03
N LYS A 91 -28.30 -1.19 -5.91
CA LYS A 91 -27.48 -0.56 -6.94
C LYS A 91 -26.02 -0.63 -6.51
N SER A 92 -25.16 -1.13 -7.38
CA SER A 92 -23.71 -1.09 -7.19
C SER A 92 -23.16 0.23 -7.72
N THR A 93 -22.42 0.94 -6.89
CA THR A 93 -21.79 2.22 -7.21
C THR A 93 -20.30 2.10 -6.89
N MET A 94 -19.48 2.56 -7.83
CA MET A 94 -18.03 2.68 -7.61
C MET A 94 -17.73 4.03 -6.95
N ARG A 95 -16.87 4.04 -5.94
CA ARG A 95 -16.44 5.27 -5.26
C ARG A 95 -14.99 5.15 -4.79
N GLU A 96 -14.38 6.29 -4.49
CA GLU A 96 -13.07 6.33 -3.85
C GLU A 96 -13.11 5.73 -2.44
N ALA A 97 -12.11 4.92 -2.11
CA ALA A 97 -11.87 4.39 -0.79
C ALA A 97 -10.96 5.37 -0.01
N GLU A 98 -11.55 6.43 0.56
CA GLU A 98 -10.80 7.50 1.27
C GLU A 98 -9.91 6.98 2.42
N GLY A 99 -10.30 5.86 3.03
CA GLY A 99 -9.51 5.19 4.07
C GLY A 99 -8.42 4.27 3.55
N GLY A 100 -8.35 4.06 2.23
CA GLY A 100 -7.49 3.07 1.58
C GLY A 100 -7.88 1.62 1.84
N PHE A 101 -6.94 0.69 1.65
CA PHE A 101 -7.17 -0.75 1.87
C PHE A 101 -6.36 -1.31 3.05
N THR A 102 -7.05 -1.92 4.02
CA THR A 102 -6.40 -2.57 5.16
C THR A 102 -5.98 -3.99 4.79
N LEU A 103 -4.68 -4.27 4.82
CA LEU A 103 -4.11 -5.60 4.62
C LEU A 103 -3.82 -6.23 5.98
N LYS A 104 -4.53 -7.30 6.33
CA LYS A 104 -4.26 -8.09 7.52
C LYS A 104 -3.16 -9.11 7.27
N ALA A 105 -2.29 -9.31 8.26
CA ALA A 105 -1.19 -10.25 8.17
C ALA A 105 -1.69 -11.67 7.86
N GLY A 106 -1.12 -12.29 6.83
CA GLY A 106 -1.47 -13.65 6.41
C GLY A 106 -2.79 -13.78 5.65
N GLU A 107 -3.52 -12.68 5.43
CA GLU A 107 -4.71 -12.64 4.59
C GLU A 107 -4.39 -12.05 3.20
N SER A 108 -5.07 -12.58 2.19
CA SER A 108 -5.03 -12.02 0.85
C SER A 108 -6.18 -11.04 0.66
N PHE A 109 -5.86 -9.83 0.23
CA PHE A 109 -6.82 -8.82 -0.19
C PHE A 109 -6.89 -8.82 -1.72
N MET A 110 -8.08 -8.98 -2.27
CA MET A 110 -8.28 -9.05 -3.72
C MET A 110 -8.72 -7.70 -4.27
N LEU A 111 -7.95 -7.21 -5.25
CA LEU A 111 -8.39 -6.16 -6.15
C LEU A 111 -8.98 -6.84 -7.39
N GLU A 112 -10.28 -6.70 -7.62
CA GLU A 112 -11.02 -7.46 -8.62
C GLU A 112 -12.16 -6.65 -9.26
N PRO A 113 -12.59 -6.99 -10.50
CA PRO A 113 -13.73 -6.36 -11.14
C PRO A 113 -15.01 -6.57 -10.30
N GLY A 114 -15.83 -5.52 -10.12
CA GLY A 114 -16.99 -5.57 -9.22
C GLY A 114 -16.65 -5.38 -7.74
N GLY A 115 -15.38 -5.15 -7.40
CA GLY A 115 -14.88 -4.99 -6.03
C GLY A 115 -13.82 -3.90 -5.91
N PRO A 116 -12.96 -3.97 -4.89
CA PRO A 116 -11.84 -3.04 -4.73
C PRO A 116 -10.91 -3.06 -5.95
N HIS A 117 -10.38 -1.92 -6.38
CA HIS A 117 -9.42 -1.83 -7.47
C HIS A 117 -8.65 -0.51 -7.44
N ILE A 118 -7.59 -0.41 -8.25
CA ILE A 118 -6.87 0.84 -8.45
C ILE A 118 -7.40 1.46 -9.74
N MET A 119 -7.99 2.64 -9.64
CA MET A 119 -8.48 3.41 -10.78
C MET A 119 -7.36 4.29 -11.32
N LEU A 120 -7.06 4.18 -12.61
CA LEU A 120 -6.15 5.07 -13.33
C LEU A 120 -7.00 6.10 -14.08
N MET A 121 -6.73 7.39 -13.87
CA MET A 121 -7.37 8.52 -14.55
C MET A 121 -6.34 9.33 -15.33
N GLY A 122 -6.74 9.90 -16.48
CA GLY A 122 -5.86 10.70 -17.31
C GLY A 122 -4.81 9.83 -17.98
N LEU A 123 -5.25 8.86 -18.80
CA LEU A 123 -4.32 7.93 -19.47
C LEU A 123 -3.46 8.70 -20.47
N THR A 124 -2.14 8.66 -20.27
CA THR A 124 -1.20 9.44 -21.09
C THR A 124 -0.86 8.76 -22.42
N LYS A 125 -1.20 7.47 -22.56
CA LYS A 125 -0.99 6.66 -23.75
C LYS A 125 -1.97 5.47 -23.78
N PRO A 126 -2.21 4.87 -24.96
CA PRO A 126 -2.94 3.61 -25.06
C PRO A 126 -2.27 2.50 -24.26
N LEU A 127 -3.09 1.66 -23.62
CA LEU A 127 -2.69 0.44 -22.93
C LEU A 127 -3.22 -0.75 -23.73
N ALA A 128 -2.38 -1.33 -24.58
CA ALA A 128 -2.75 -2.46 -25.43
C ALA A 128 -2.57 -3.80 -24.71
N ALA A 129 -3.45 -4.76 -25.01
CA ALA A 129 -3.36 -6.11 -24.44
C ALA A 129 -1.99 -6.76 -24.74
N GLY A 130 -1.41 -7.37 -23.71
CA GLY A 130 -0.07 -7.98 -23.76
C GLY A 130 1.06 -7.02 -23.38
N GLU A 131 0.81 -5.72 -23.26
CA GLU A 131 1.77 -4.78 -22.69
C GLU A 131 1.88 -4.93 -21.17
N SER A 132 2.84 -4.25 -20.58
CA SER A 132 3.04 -4.21 -19.13
C SER A 132 3.22 -2.76 -18.68
N ILE A 133 2.59 -2.42 -17.56
CA ILE A 133 2.72 -1.12 -16.92
C ILE A 133 3.33 -1.29 -15.53
N ALA A 134 4.20 -0.34 -15.15
CA ALA A 134 4.78 -0.29 -13.82
C ALA A 134 3.88 0.54 -12.90
N LEU A 135 3.67 0.04 -11.69
CA LEU A 135 2.93 0.71 -10.65
C LEU A 135 3.68 0.62 -9.33
N THR A 136 3.37 1.55 -8.45
CA THR A 136 3.88 1.60 -7.09
C THR A 136 2.70 1.69 -6.12
N LEU A 137 2.65 0.84 -5.09
CA LEU A 137 1.71 0.98 -3.98
C LEU A 137 2.35 1.79 -2.85
N GLU A 138 1.58 2.72 -2.31
CA GLU A 138 1.96 3.52 -1.15
C GLU A 138 1.35 2.90 0.10
N ILE A 139 2.21 2.57 1.09
CA ILE A 139 1.81 1.84 2.29
C ILE A 139 2.21 2.65 3.52
N GLU A 140 1.26 2.88 4.43
CA GLU A 140 1.50 3.73 5.59
C GLU A 140 2.59 3.17 6.51
N GLY A 141 3.65 3.95 6.69
CA GLY A 141 4.76 3.62 7.60
C GLY A 141 5.60 2.45 7.12
N MET A 142 5.61 2.17 5.81
CA MET A 142 6.47 1.20 5.15
C MET A 142 7.08 1.79 3.88
N ASP A 143 8.07 1.11 3.30
CA ASP A 143 8.52 1.41 1.95
C ASP A 143 7.41 1.11 0.92
N ASP A 144 7.40 1.93 -0.13
CA ASP A 144 6.53 1.74 -1.29
C ASP A 144 6.84 0.39 -1.98
N VAL A 145 5.81 -0.21 -2.59
CA VAL A 145 5.92 -1.52 -3.25
C VAL A 145 5.73 -1.39 -4.74
N ASP A 146 6.82 -1.54 -5.48
CA ASP A 146 6.78 -1.57 -6.95
C ASP A 146 6.30 -2.93 -7.47
N PHE A 147 5.43 -2.89 -8.47
CA PHE A 147 4.95 -4.08 -9.15
C PHE A 147 4.65 -3.79 -10.64
N THR A 148 4.46 -4.85 -11.41
CA THR A 148 4.13 -4.76 -12.83
C THR A 148 2.80 -5.44 -13.08
N ALA A 149 1.92 -4.76 -13.79
CA ALA A 149 0.63 -5.30 -14.22
C ALA A 149 0.64 -5.58 -15.73
N VAL A 150 0.21 -6.77 -16.13
CA VAL A 150 0.04 -7.12 -17.55
C VAL A 150 -1.31 -6.58 -18.03
N VAL A 151 -1.33 -5.89 -19.16
CA VAL A 151 -2.57 -5.36 -19.74
C VAL A 151 -3.33 -6.49 -20.42
N LYS A 152 -4.63 -6.62 -20.15
CA LYS A 152 -5.50 -7.67 -20.70
C LYS A 152 -6.75 -7.07 -21.33
N ASP A 153 -7.20 -7.69 -22.41
CA ASP A 153 -8.53 -7.45 -22.93
C ASP A 153 -9.57 -7.98 -21.93
N PHE A 154 -10.51 -7.13 -21.54
CA PHE A 154 -11.56 -7.50 -20.59
C PHE A 154 -12.85 -6.74 -20.88
N ALA A 155 -13.89 -7.48 -21.25
CA ALA A 155 -15.22 -6.93 -21.55
C ALA A 155 -16.14 -6.85 -20.31
N GLY A 156 -15.65 -7.18 -19.11
CA GLY A 156 -16.50 -7.46 -17.94
C GLY A 156 -16.64 -6.34 -16.91
N ALA A 157 -17.57 -6.61 -15.98
CA ALA A 157 -18.16 -5.78 -14.93
C ALA A 157 -19.04 -4.63 -15.49
N GLU A 158 -20.37 -4.83 -15.47
CA GLU A 158 -21.39 -3.82 -15.79
C GLU A 158 -21.39 -2.72 -14.72
N GLU A 159 -20.28 -2.00 -14.60
CA GLU A 159 -20.06 -0.96 -13.59
C GLU A 159 -20.49 0.38 -14.18
N ASN A 160 -21.45 1.03 -13.51
CA ASN A 160 -22.05 2.28 -13.96
C ASN A 160 -21.22 3.46 -13.43
N TYR A 161 -20.43 4.11 -14.28
CA TYR A 161 -19.52 5.21 -13.94
C TYR A 161 -20.19 6.61 -13.89
N ASP A 162 -21.51 6.72 -14.03
CA ASP A 162 -22.23 8.00 -14.20
C ASP A 162 -22.30 8.93 -12.96
N ASP A 163 -21.52 8.72 -11.91
CA ASP A 163 -21.64 9.51 -10.66
C ASP A 163 -20.36 10.30 -10.29
N MET A 164 -19.61 10.79 -11.27
CA MET A 164 -18.67 11.89 -11.03
C MET A 164 -19.28 13.17 -11.59
N GLY A 165 -20.22 13.71 -10.81
CA GLY A 165 -21.00 14.88 -11.14
C GLY A 165 -20.14 16.11 -11.44
N SER A 166 -20.41 16.73 -12.57
CA SER A 166 -20.20 18.15 -12.78
C SER A 166 -20.84 18.92 -11.62
N ASP A 167 -20.01 19.46 -10.72
CA ASP A 167 -20.39 20.58 -9.86
C ASP A 167 -20.46 21.84 -10.72
N ASP A 168 -21.50 21.95 -11.55
CA ASP A 168 -21.91 23.23 -12.13
C ASP A 168 -22.63 24.02 -11.04
N GLY A 169 -21.81 24.70 -10.23
CA GLY A 169 -22.23 25.65 -9.22
C GLY A 169 -23.23 26.67 -9.78
N GLN A 170 -24.39 26.76 -9.12
CA GLN A 170 -25.48 27.66 -9.45
C GLN A 170 -25.40 28.96 -8.64
#